data_AF-A0A4P2R4K1-F1
#
_entry.id   AF-A0A4P2R4K1-F1
#
_cell.length_a   1.000
_cell.length_b   1.000
_cell.length_c   1.000
_cell.angle_alpha   90.00
_cell.angle_beta   90.00
_cell.angle_gamma   90.00
#
_symmetry.space_group_name_H-M   'P 1'
#
loop_
_entity.id
_entity.type
_entity.pdbx_description
1 polymer ?
#
loop_
_entity_poly.entity_id
_entity_poly.type
_entity_poly.pdbx_seq_one_letter_code
_entity_poly.pdbx_strand_id
1 'polypeptide(L)'
;MTLRLSATTSGQLILNNDTIKRITESIPADAKFWLKPGDILVQRANTLDYVGTAAIFDGPQKTYIYPDLMMRIRPRERFVDTGYLWRFINSHEAKTYLRAKATGTAGNMPKISGAILRDLPVLLPPYDEQLRIVAKIDFLTTKSRRAKEALDAIPALLERFRKSVLAAAFRGDLTADWREKNPDVEPAEELLKRIRAERRRRWEEAELAKMRAKGKVPEDDRWKDRYEEPESVDASELPELPEGWCWAGLSEVAEIQLGQRRAPEYAGEAEYPYVRAANITWRGLDLSDVQKMGFADPERLFLRPGDVLLNEASGSPTEVGKPAIWRGEIQDCCFQATVLRIRPWSEDLIGDWLHLAFLQDALLGNFAAMAPGVGILHLTAERMRNWPVPLAPSAEQRRLTKVVESLLVGIYKIGDILANLARQVARCDTSILAKAFRGELVPQDPNDEPASVLLERLRVESAENGTTSNGANRRPKAATPELREAVAKATKLAPSPRNRAPRSARR
;
A
#
# COMPACT_ATOMS: atom_id res chain seq x y z
N MET A 1 -27.73 -16.85 -19.48
CA MET A 1 -26.71 -17.06 -18.42
C MET A 1 -27.27 -16.55 -17.09
N THR A 2 -26.75 -16.98 -15.94
CA THR A 2 -27.14 -16.44 -14.63
C THR A 2 -25.99 -15.71 -13.96
N LEU A 3 -26.28 -14.63 -13.23
CA LEU A 3 -25.29 -13.90 -12.46
C LEU A 3 -24.93 -14.67 -11.18
N ARG A 4 -23.70 -14.48 -10.69
CA ARG A 4 -23.28 -14.87 -9.34
C ARG A 4 -23.34 -13.66 -8.41
N LEU A 5 -23.39 -13.90 -7.10
CA LEU A 5 -23.43 -12.83 -6.10
C LEU A 5 -22.28 -11.82 -6.28
N SER A 6 -21.08 -12.32 -6.58
CA SER A 6 -19.87 -11.54 -6.85
C SER A 6 -20.01 -10.49 -7.94
N ALA A 7 -20.96 -10.64 -8.88
CA ALA A 7 -21.21 -9.69 -9.96
C ALA A 7 -21.66 -8.30 -9.46
N THR A 8 -22.11 -8.19 -8.20
CA THR A 8 -22.70 -6.96 -7.64
C THR A 8 -22.06 -6.52 -6.31
N THR A 9 -21.13 -7.29 -5.76
CA THR A 9 -20.57 -7.08 -4.41
C THR A 9 -19.82 -5.77 -4.26
N SER A 10 -19.22 -5.26 -5.34
CA SER A 10 -18.54 -3.97 -5.36
C SER A 10 -19.47 -2.75 -5.33
N GLY A 11 -20.79 -2.96 -5.44
CA GLY A 11 -21.77 -1.88 -5.69
C GLY A 11 -21.83 -1.43 -7.15
N GLN A 12 -21.01 -2.03 -8.02
CA GLN A 12 -21.02 -1.87 -9.47
C GLN A 12 -21.24 -3.23 -10.12
N LEU A 13 -21.78 -3.24 -11.35
CA LEU A 13 -21.91 -4.49 -12.09
C LEU A 13 -20.55 -4.90 -12.67
N ILE A 14 -20.14 -6.13 -12.42
CA ILE A 14 -18.95 -6.73 -13.04
C ILE A 14 -19.41 -7.99 -13.80
N LEU A 15 -19.17 -8.02 -15.12
CA LEU A 15 -19.49 -9.14 -15.99
C LEU A 15 -18.21 -9.75 -16.57
N ASN A 16 -17.83 -10.92 -16.07
CA ASN A 16 -16.70 -11.73 -16.52
C ASN A 16 -16.96 -13.22 -16.22
N ASN A 17 -16.04 -14.11 -16.59
CA ASN A 17 -16.21 -15.56 -16.42
C ASN A 17 -16.38 -16.00 -14.95
N ASP A 18 -15.88 -15.23 -13.99
CA ASP A 18 -15.95 -15.53 -12.55
C ASP A 18 -17.26 -15.08 -11.89
N THR A 19 -17.94 -14.11 -12.51
CA THR A 19 -19.15 -13.46 -12.00
C THR A 19 -20.42 -13.97 -12.69
N ILE A 20 -20.28 -14.79 -13.73
CA ILE A 20 -21.40 -15.39 -14.46
C ILE A 20 -21.34 -16.92 -14.43
N LYS A 21 -22.48 -17.59 -14.59
CA LYS A 21 -22.59 -19.03 -14.70
C LYS A 21 -23.48 -19.38 -15.88
N ARG A 22 -23.06 -20.36 -16.70
CA ARG A 22 -23.92 -20.95 -17.72
C ARG A 22 -24.91 -21.91 -17.08
N ILE A 23 -26.16 -21.82 -17.49
CA ILE A 23 -27.23 -22.74 -17.09
C ILE A 23 -27.57 -23.61 -18.29
N THR A 24 -27.89 -24.88 -18.03
CA THR A 24 -28.30 -25.86 -19.04
C THR A 24 -29.80 -25.76 -19.34
N GLU A 25 -30.57 -25.17 -18.42
CA GLU A 25 -32.02 -24.98 -18.54
C GLU A 25 -32.36 -23.89 -19.57
N SER A 26 -33.35 -24.19 -20.43
CA SER A 26 -33.95 -23.20 -21.31
C SER A 26 -34.96 -22.37 -20.55
N ILE A 27 -34.72 -21.07 -20.45
CA ILE A 27 -35.62 -20.12 -19.77
C ILE A 27 -36.54 -19.50 -20.82
N PRO A 28 -37.87 -19.57 -20.65
CA PRO A 28 -38.82 -18.95 -21.58
C PRO A 28 -38.54 -17.46 -21.79
N ALA A 29 -38.71 -16.97 -23.02
CA ALA A 29 -38.37 -15.58 -23.39
C ALA A 29 -39.23 -14.51 -22.69
N ASP A 30 -40.39 -14.90 -22.17
CA ASP A 30 -41.36 -14.12 -21.41
C ASP A 30 -41.17 -14.24 -19.88
N ALA A 31 -40.22 -15.06 -19.43
CA ALA A 31 -39.96 -15.24 -18.01
C ALA A 31 -39.59 -13.92 -17.32
N LYS A 32 -40.16 -13.68 -16.14
CA LYS A 32 -39.97 -12.44 -15.37
C LYS A 32 -38.54 -12.21 -14.87
N PHE A 33 -37.66 -13.20 -14.97
CA PHE A 33 -36.29 -13.20 -14.44
C PHE A 33 -35.27 -12.52 -15.35
N TRP A 34 -35.63 -12.26 -16.62
CA TRP A 34 -34.75 -11.56 -17.55
C TRP A 34 -34.48 -10.13 -17.10
N LEU A 35 -33.19 -9.81 -17.03
CA LEU A 35 -32.72 -8.47 -16.73
C LEU A 35 -32.86 -7.54 -17.94
N LYS A 36 -33.19 -6.28 -17.65
CA LYS A 36 -33.24 -5.18 -18.59
C LYS A 36 -32.24 -4.11 -18.13
N PRO A 37 -31.56 -3.42 -19.07
CA PRO A 37 -30.78 -2.23 -18.73
C PRO A 37 -31.57 -1.28 -17.82
N GLY A 38 -30.95 -0.81 -16.75
CA GLY A 38 -31.58 0.03 -15.72
C GLY A 38 -32.20 -0.73 -14.54
N ASP A 39 -32.32 -2.06 -14.60
CA ASP A 39 -32.72 -2.85 -13.44
C ASP A 39 -31.66 -2.72 -12.33
N ILE A 40 -32.07 -2.45 -11.09
CA ILE A 40 -31.18 -2.42 -9.93
C ILE A 40 -31.23 -3.78 -9.24
N LEU A 41 -30.09 -4.43 -9.11
CA LEU A 41 -29.92 -5.68 -8.40
C LEU A 41 -29.43 -5.42 -6.98
N VAL A 42 -30.17 -5.88 -5.98
CA VAL A 42 -29.86 -5.74 -4.56
C VAL A 42 -29.54 -7.11 -3.96
N GLN A 43 -28.41 -7.23 -3.28
CA GLN A 43 -28.01 -8.47 -2.63
C GLN A 43 -28.94 -8.80 -1.46
N ARG A 44 -29.63 -9.93 -1.57
CA ARG A 44 -30.55 -10.44 -0.56
C ARG A 44 -29.82 -11.08 0.61
N ALA A 45 -28.72 -11.77 0.34
CA ALA A 45 -27.99 -12.57 1.33
C ALA A 45 -26.48 -12.45 1.07
N ASN A 46 -25.74 -11.98 2.07
CA ASN A 46 -24.27 -11.91 2.09
C ASN A 46 -23.81 -11.64 3.53
N THR A 47 -22.53 -11.40 3.78
CA THR A 47 -22.04 -10.86 5.06
C THR A 47 -22.73 -9.53 5.39
N LEU A 48 -22.69 -9.12 6.66
CA LEU A 48 -23.33 -7.87 7.11
C LEU A 48 -22.85 -6.63 6.33
N ASP A 49 -21.59 -6.62 5.89
CA ASP A 49 -21.07 -5.49 5.13
C ASP A 49 -21.70 -5.38 3.74
N TYR A 50 -21.92 -6.52 3.08
CA TYR A 50 -22.38 -6.57 1.68
C TYR A 50 -23.87 -6.81 1.52
N VAL A 51 -24.59 -7.27 2.55
CA VAL A 51 -26.05 -7.41 2.46
C VAL A 51 -26.68 -6.06 2.09
N GLY A 52 -27.66 -6.08 1.18
CA GLY A 52 -28.28 -4.87 0.65
C GLY A 52 -27.44 -4.06 -0.33
N THR A 53 -26.24 -4.52 -0.74
CA THR A 53 -25.46 -3.83 -1.79
C THR A 53 -26.24 -3.85 -3.09
N ALA A 54 -26.27 -2.72 -3.79
CA ALA A 54 -26.99 -2.57 -5.05
C ALA A 54 -26.06 -2.29 -6.22
N ALA A 55 -26.38 -2.80 -7.40
CA ALA A 55 -25.72 -2.48 -8.66
C ALA A 55 -26.75 -2.27 -9.77
N ILE A 56 -26.50 -1.33 -10.68
CA ILE A 56 -27.32 -1.15 -11.89
C ILE A 56 -26.90 -2.20 -12.91
N PHE A 57 -27.86 -2.91 -13.48
CA PHE A 57 -27.62 -3.76 -14.63
C PHE A 57 -27.58 -2.89 -15.91
N ASP A 58 -26.43 -2.86 -16.58
CA ASP A 58 -26.20 -2.14 -17.85
C ASP A 58 -25.85 -3.09 -19.02
N GLY A 59 -25.91 -4.40 -18.79
CA GLY A 59 -25.61 -5.43 -19.78
C GLY A 59 -26.70 -5.61 -20.85
N PRO A 60 -26.45 -6.49 -21.84
CA PRO A 60 -27.38 -6.75 -22.93
C PRO A 60 -28.71 -7.34 -22.43
N GLN A 61 -29.81 -6.87 -23.01
CA GLN A 61 -31.16 -7.28 -22.65
C GLN A 61 -31.35 -8.79 -22.90
N LYS A 62 -32.19 -9.44 -22.09
CA LYS A 62 -32.57 -10.88 -22.23
C LYS A 62 -31.37 -11.84 -22.32
N THR A 63 -30.22 -11.46 -21.78
CA THR A 63 -29.01 -12.31 -21.79
C THR A 63 -28.75 -12.95 -20.43
N TYR A 64 -29.06 -12.20 -19.36
CA TYR A 64 -28.79 -12.58 -17.98
C TYR A 64 -30.07 -12.68 -17.17
N ILE A 65 -30.13 -13.72 -16.34
CA ILE A 65 -31.03 -13.83 -15.19
C ILE A 65 -30.21 -13.72 -13.90
N TYR A 66 -30.87 -13.69 -12.74
CA TYR A 66 -30.23 -13.54 -11.43
C TYR A 66 -30.72 -14.63 -10.46
N PRO A 67 -29.88 -15.04 -9.48
CA PRO A 67 -30.23 -16.04 -8.49
C PRO A 67 -31.15 -15.47 -7.41
N ASP A 68 -31.75 -16.33 -6.59
CA ASP A 68 -32.62 -15.96 -5.46
C ASP A 68 -31.89 -15.17 -4.35
N LEU A 69 -30.55 -15.16 -4.38
CA LEU A 69 -29.66 -14.34 -3.56
C LEU A 69 -29.66 -12.85 -3.96
N MET A 70 -30.36 -12.49 -5.04
CA MET A 70 -30.54 -11.12 -5.48
C MET A 70 -32.03 -10.79 -5.60
N MET A 71 -32.36 -9.53 -5.32
CA MET A 71 -33.67 -8.95 -5.59
C MET A 71 -33.53 -7.90 -6.68
N ARG A 72 -34.52 -7.80 -7.55
CA ARG A 72 -34.53 -6.80 -8.62
C ARG A 72 -35.52 -5.69 -8.30
N ILE A 73 -35.04 -4.45 -8.36
CA ILE A 73 -35.86 -3.24 -8.39
C ILE A 73 -35.87 -2.74 -9.83
N ARG A 74 -37.05 -2.39 -10.34
CA ARG A 74 -37.20 -1.68 -11.62
C ARG A 74 -37.72 -0.28 -11.30
N PRO A 75 -36.87 0.76 -11.38
CA PRO A 75 -37.29 2.12 -11.14
C PRO A 75 -38.37 2.56 -12.13
N ARG A 76 -39.28 3.42 -11.68
CA ARG A 76 -40.19 4.11 -12.58
C ARG A 76 -39.50 5.38 -13.04
N GLU A 77 -38.83 5.31 -14.18
CA GLU A 77 -37.89 6.32 -14.67
C GLU A 77 -38.50 7.74 -14.83
N ARG A 78 -39.83 7.84 -14.93
CA ARG A 78 -40.56 9.12 -14.95
C ARG A 78 -40.59 9.85 -13.59
N PHE A 79 -40.28 9.15 -12.50
CA PHE A 79 -40.42 9.66 -11.13
C PHE A 79 -39.13 9.54 -10.32
N VAL A 80 -38.33 8.52 -10.59
CA VAL A 80 -37.11 8.23 -9.85
C VAL A 80 -35.99 7.96 -10.83
N ASP A 81 -34.93 8.75 -10.76
CA ASP A 81 -33.70 8.50 -11.50
C ASP A 81 -33.04 7.21 -10.98
N THR A 82 -32.70 6.31 -11.91
CA THR A 82 -32.09 5.02 -11.59
C THR A 82 -30.74 5.18 -10.88
N GLY A 83 -29.94 6.16 -11.31
CA GLY A 83 -28.66 6.48 -10.71
C GLY A 83 -28.79 7.04 -9.29
N TYR A 84 -29.80 7.87 -9.05
CA TYR A 84 -30.12 8.40 -7.74
C TYR A 84 -30.51 7.29 -6.77
N LEU A 85 -31.47 6.44 -7.16
CA LEU A 85 -31.95 5.34 -6.31
C LEU A 85 -30.86 4.31 -6.02
N TRP A 86 -30.03 3.97 -7.01
CA TRP A 86 -28.88 3.08 -6.81
C TRP A 86 -27.88 3.65 -5.80
N ARG A 87 -27.52 4.94 -5.89
CA ARG A 87 -26.63 5.59 -4.93
C ARG A 87 -27.27 5.68 -3.55
N PHE A 88 -28.59 5.93 -3.48
CA PHE A 88 -29.31 5.97 -2.22
C PHE A 88 -29.29 4.61 -1.53
N ILE A 89 -29.55 3.50 -2.23
CA ILE A 89 -29.52 2.15 -1.63
C ILE A 89 -28.12 1.81 -1.08
N ASN A 90 -27.06 2.32 -1.74
CA ASN A 90 -25.68 2.16 -1.29
C ASN A 90 -25.22 3.23 -0.28
N SER A 91 -26.07 4.18 0.08
CA SER A 91 -25.76 5.20 1.11
C SER A 91 -25.64 4.59 2.50
N HIS A 92 -25.03 5.34 3.41
CA HIS A 92 -24.87 4.90 4.80
C HIS A 92 -26.23 4.71 5.48
N GLU A 93 -27.18 5.58 5.19
CA GLU A 93 -28.53 5.60 5.74
C GLU A 93 -29.30 4.34 5.34
N ALA A 94 -29.32 4.00 4.04
CA ALA A 94 -30.00 2.81 3.54
C ALA A 94 -29.32 1.51 4.03
N LYS A 95 -27.98 1.47 4.02
CA LYS A 95 -27.21 0.32 4.52
C LYS A 95 -27.46 0.06 6.00
N THR A 96 -27.50 1.10 6.82
CA THR A 96 -27.80 0.99 8.25
C THR A 96 -29.20 0.43 8.49
N TYR A 97 -30.20 0.94 7.75
CA TYR A 97 -31.58 0.43 7.81
C TYR A 97 -31.66 -1.07 7.44
N LEU A 98 -31.04 -1.46 6.33
CA LEU A 98 -31.09 -2.84 5.83
C LEU A 98 -30.34 -3.81 6.75
N ARG A 99 -29.18 -3.41 7.28
CA ARG A 99 -28.39 -4.24 8.21
C ARG A 99 -29.11 -4.45 9.53
N ALA A 100 -29.69 -3.40 10.11
CA ALA A 100 -30.43 -3.49 11.37
C ALA A 100 -31.65 -4.42 11.29
N LYS A 101 -32.21 -4.61 10.10
CA LYS A 101 -33.36 -5.49 9.85
C LYS A 101 -32.97 -6.85 9.23
N ALA A 102 -31.69 -7.09 8.95
CA ALA A 102 -31.24 -8.36 8.41
C ALA A 102 -31.45 -9.48 9.44
N THR A 103 -31.93 -10.63 8.98
CA THR A 103 -32.25 -11.79 9.81
C THR A 103 -31.43 -13.01 9.36
N GLY A 104 -31.06 -13.89 10.30
CA GLY A 104 -30.36 -15.15 10.00
C GLY A 104 -29.66 -15.74 11.21
N THR A 105 -29.85 -17.04 11.46
CA THR A 105 -29.42 -17.77 12.67
C THR A 105 -27.95 -18.21 12.66
N ALA A 106 -27.27 -18.14 11.51
CA ALA A 106 -25.85 -18.44 11.36
C ALA A 106 -25.14 -17.16 10.93
N GLY A 107 -24.37 -16.54 11.82
CA GLY A 107 -23.79 -15.18 11.68
C GLY A 107 -22.95 -14.91 10.42
N ASN A 108 -22.71 -15.91 9.57
CA ASN A 108 -21.91 -15.79 8.35
C ASN A 108 -22.70 -15.31 7.11
N MET A 109 -24.04 -15.39 7.09
CA MET A 109 -24.83 -14.95 5.91
C MET A 109 -26.22 -14.39 6.26
N PRO A 110 -26.28 -13.19 6.88
CA PRO A 110 -27.53 -12.45 7.07
C PRO A 110 -28.33 -12.27 5.77
N LYS A 111 -29.65 -12.26 5.89
CA LYS A 111 -30.58 -12.09 4.76
C LYS A 111 -31.58 -10.96 5.03
N ILE A 112 -31.88 -10.19 3.97
CA ILE A 112 -33.00 -9.26 3.93
C ILE A 112 -34.13 -9.83 3.07
N SER A 113 -35.38 -9.52 3.41
CA SER A 113 -36.56 -9.95 2.65
C SER A 113 -37.00 -8.86 1.67
N GLY A 114 -37.80 -9.23 0.67
CA GLY A 114 -38.42 -8.24 -0.23
C GLY A 114 -39.43 -7.33 0.46
N ALA A 115 -39.94 -7.71 1.63
CA ALA A 115 -40.74 -6.80 2.47
C ALA A 115 -39.84 -5.70 3.06
N ILE A 116 -38.72 -6.09 3.67
CA ILE A 116 -37.75 -5.15 4.26
C ILE A 116 -37.24 -4.15 3.23
N LEU A 117 -36.92 -4.62 2.01
CA LEU A 117 -36.47 -3.76 0.92
C LEU A 117 -37.56 -2.80 0.42
N ARG A 118 -38.84 -3.23 0.40
CA ARG A 118 -39.97 -2.35 0.05
C ARG A 118 -40.27 -1.30 1.11
N ASP A 119 -39.99 -1.62 2.38
CA ASP A 119 -40.17 -0.70 3.51
C ASP A 119 -38.99 0.26 3.70
N LEU A 120 -37.95 0.22 2.85
CA LEU A 120 -36.81 1.12 2.91
C LEU A 120 -37.29 2.57 2.73
N PRO A 121 -37.11 3.47 3.71
CA PRO A 121 -37.51 4.87 3.58
C PRO A 121 -36.58 5.58 2.60
N VAL A 122 -37.06 5.84 1.38
CA VAL A 122 -36.28 6.55 0.35
C VAL A 122 -36.40 8.05 0.54
N LEU A 123 -35.26 8.74 0.60
CA LEU A 123 -35.20 10.20 0.52
C LEU A 123 -35.47 10.59 -0.93
N LEU A 124 -36.64 11.17 -1.21
CA LEU A 124 -37.09 11.43 -2.58
C LEU A 124 -37.21 12.95 -2.81
N PRO A 125 -36.19 13.61 -3.37
CA PRO A 125 -36.27 15.00 -3.81
C PRO A 125 -37.01 15.11 -5.15
N PRO A 126 -37.37 16.34 -5.59
CA PRO A 126 -37.84 16.60 -6.96
C PRO A 126 -37.00 15.90 -8.03
N TYR A 127 -37.64 15.50 -9.13
CA TYR A 127 -36.95 14.73 -10.17
C TYR A 127 -35.73 15.47 -10.75
N ASP A 128 -35.85 16.77 -11.01
CA ASP A 128 -34.75 17.58 -11.51
C ASP A 128 -33.63 17.76 -10.47
N GLU A 129 -33.96 17.81 -9.18
CA GLU A 129 -32.96 17.79 -8.10
C GLU A 129 -32.22 16.44 -8.04
N GLN A 130 -32.91 15.29 -8.24
CA GLN A 130 -32.24 13.98 -8.34
C GLN A 130 -31.18 13.98 -9.43
N LEU A 131 -31.50 14.51 -10.61
CA LEU A 131 -30.55 14.61 -11.74
C LEU A 131 -29.35 15.50 -11.39
N ARG A 132 -29.59 16.64 -10.73
CA ARG A 132 -28.52 17.55 -10.28
C ARG A 132 -27.61 16.89 -9.24
N ILE A 133 -28.18 16.14 -8.29
CA ILE A 133 -27.45 15.35 -7.30
C ILE A 133 -26.56 14.32 -8.00
N VAL A 134 -27.12 13.52 -8.92
CA VAL A 134 -26.37 12.47 -9.64
C VAL A 134 -25.21 13.07 -10.43
N ALA A 135 -25.48 14.12 -11.22
CA ALA A 135 -24.45 14.80 -11.98
C ALA A 135 -23.31 15.35 -11.09
N LYS A 136 -23.66 15.90 -9.91
CA LYS A 136 -22.67 16.42 -8.97
C LYS A 136 -21.85 15.32 -8.31
N ILE A 137 -22.47 14.20 -7.92
CA ILE A 137 -21.76 13.02 -7.39
C ILE A 137 -20.79 12.48 -8.43
N ASP A 138 -21.21 12.36 -9.70
CA ASP A 138 -20.36 11.85 -10.77
C ASP A 138 -19.17 12.75 -11.05
N PHE A 139 -19.40 14.06 -11.09
CA PHE A 139 -18.33 15.04 -11.23
C PHE A 139 -17.30 14.94 -10.10
N LEU A 140 -17.74 14.85 -8.85
CA LEU A 140 -16.85 14.80 -7.69
C LEU A 140 -16.14 13.45 -7.56
N THR A 141 -16.85 12.34 -7.80
CA THR A 141 -16.26 10.99 -7.83
C THR A 141 -15.22 10.87 -8.92
N THR A 142 -15.44 11.49 -10.09
CA THR A 142 -14.43 11.53 -11.17
C THR A 142 -13.17 12.26 -10.74
N LYS A 143 -13.28 13.39 -10.03
CA LYS A 143 -12.13 14.10 -9.48
C LYS A 143 -11.38 13.26 -8.44
N SER A 144 -12.12 12.62 -7.54
CA SER A 144 -11.55 11.72 -6.53
C SER A 144 -10.79 10.55 -7.17
N ARG A 145 -11.38 9.90 -8.18
CA ARG A 145 -10.71 8.82 -8.93
C ARG A 145 -9.40 9.28 -9.55
N ARG A 146 -9.39 10.44 -10.23
CA ARG A 146 -8.15 11.01 -10.81
C ARG A 146 -7.09 11.30 -9.75
N ALA A 147 -7.50 11.79 -8.57
CA ALA A 147 -6.58 12.02 -7.46
C ALA A 147 -6.00 10.70 -6.93
N LYS A 148 -6.80 9.64 -6.79
CA LYS A 148 -6.33 8.30 -6.41
C LYS A 148 -5.32 7.76 -7.42
N GLU A 149 -5.65 7.79 -8.70
CA GLU A 149 -4.76 7.33 -9.78
C GLU A 149 -3.42 8.09 -9.78
N ALA A 150 -3.45 9.40 -9.57
CA ALA A 150 -2.25 10.21 -9.45
C ALA A 150 -1.41 9.83 -8.21
N LEU A 151 -2.06 9.58 -7.07
CA LEU A 151 -1.37 9.16 -5.84
C LEU A 151 -0.76 7.77 -5.98
N ASP A 152 -1.45 6.83 -6.64
CA ASP A 152 -1.00 5.44 -6.82
C ASP A 152 0.26 5.34 -7.70
N ALA A 153 0.50 6.31 -8.58
CA ALA A 153 1.68 6.35 -9.44
C ALA A 153 2.96 6.83 -8.72
N ILE A 154 2.84 7.60 -7.64
CA ILE A 154 3.97 8.28 -7.00
C ILE A 154 4.94 7.32 -6.28
N PRO A 155 4.51 6.26 -5.57
CA PRO A 155 5.43 5.31 -4.93
C PRO A 155 6.50 4.74 -5.88
N ALA A 156 6.10 4.35 -7.10
CA ALA A 156 7.03 3.85 -8.11
C ALA A 156 8.01 4.94 -8.58
N LEU A 157 7.56 6.19 -8.69
CA LEU A 157 8.43 7.33 -9.03
C LEU A 157 9.44 7.61 -7.92
N LEU A 158 9.04 7.53 -6.65
CA LEU A 158 9.94 7.71 -5.50
C LEU A 158 11.00 6.60 -5.45
N GLU A 159 10.63 5.35 -5.74
CA GLU A 159 11.59 4.25 -5.81
C GLU A 159 12.62 4.47 -6.94
N ARG A 160 12.15 4.86 -8.13
CA ARG A 160 13.03 5.18 -9.26
C ARG A 160 13.95 6.37 -8.94
N PHE A 161 13.43 7.41 -8.28
CA PHE A 161 14.21 8.55 -7.85
C PHE A 161 15.27 8.15 -6.83
N ARG A 162 14.94 7.31 -5.84
CA ARG A 162 15.90 6.77 -4.87
C ARG A 162 17.07 6.06 -5.56
N LYS A 163 16.78 5.17 -6.52
CA LYS A 163 17.80 4.46 -7.32
C LYS A 163 18.66 5.43 -8.12
N SER A 164 18.06 6.44 -8.73
CA SER A 164 18.76 7.47 -9.50
C SER A 164 19.69 8.34 -8.63
N VAL A 165 19.27 8.69 -7.42
CA VAL A 165 20.08 9.49 -6.48
C VAL A 165 21.32 8.69 -6.06
N LEU A 166 21.16 7.42 -5.70
CA LEU A 166 22.29 6.57 -5.32
C LEU A 166 23.26 6.37 -6.49
N ALA A 167 22.73 6.07 -7.68
CA ALA A 167 23.56 5.92 -8.88
C ALA A 167 24.34 7.20 -9.21
N ALA A 168 23.72 8.38 -9.07
CA ALA A 168 24.40 9.67 -9.24
C ALA A 168 25.45 9.92 -8.14
N ALA A 169 25.20 9.46 -6.91
CA ALA A 169 26.15 9.56 -5.82
C ALA A 169 27.43 8.77 -6.12
N PHE A 170 27.32 7.50 -6.52
CA PHE A 170 28.47 6.64 -6.76
C PHE A 170 29.16 6.84 -8.12
N ARG A 171 28.54 7.60 -9.04
CA ARG A 171 29.24 8.18 -10.21
C ARG A 171 29.98 9.48 -9.88
N GLY A 172 29.87 9.99 -8.66
CA GLY A 172 30.48 11.26 -8.25
C GLY A 172 29.79 12.51 -8.78
N ASP A 173 28.57 12.39 -9.33
CA ASP A 173 27.81 13.52 -9.89
C ASP A 173 27.37 14.48 -8.77
N LEU A 174 27.03 13.94 -7.58
CA LEU A 174 26.51 14.74 -6.46
C LEU A 174 27.60 15.52 -5.71
N THR A 175 28.88 15.23 -5.98
CA THR A 175 30.04 15.87 -5.36
C THR A 175 31.01 16.49 -6.37
N ALA A 176 30.64 16.57 -7.66
CA ALA A 176 31.48 17.16 -8.72
C ALA A 176 31.97 18.58 -8.36
N ASP A 177 31.06 19.51 -8.05
CA ASP A 177 31.40 20.88 -7.61
C ASP A 177 32.27 20.92 -6.35
N TRP A 178 32.16 19.90 -5.49
CA TRP A 178 32.98 19.81 -4.29
C TRP A 178 34.40 19.37 -4.63
N ARG A 179 34.58 18.39 -5.52
CA ARG A 179 35.90 17.95 -5.98
C ARG A 179 36.66 19.07 -6.68
N GLU A 180 36.00 19.85 -7.54
CA GLU A 180 36.60 21.03 -8.19
C GLU A 180 37.15 22.06 -7.19
N LYS A 181 36.49 22.20 -6.03
CA LYS A 181 36.90 23.14 -4.97
C LYS A 181 37.90 22.55 -3.98
N ASN A 182 38.17 21.25 -4.05
CA ASN A 182 39.07 20.54 -3.12
C ASN A 182 40.02 19.61 -3.91
N PRO A 183 40.84 20.15 -4.84
CA PRO A 183 41.72 19.33 -5.68
C PRO A 183 42.82 18.62 -4.88
N ASP A 184 43.24 19.19 -3.75
CA ASP A 184 44.31 18.66 -2.91
C ASP A 184 43.83 17.64 -1.87
N VAL A 185 42.60 17.12 -2.01
CA VAL A 185 42.07 16.09 -1.09
C VAL A 185 42.91 14.81 -1.19
N GLU A 186 43.22 14.22 -0.03
CA GLU A 186 43.88 12.91 0.04
C GLU A 186 43.11 11.86 -0.80
N PRO A 187 43.74 11.20 -1.78
CA PRO A 187 43.11 10.16 -2.57
C PRO A 187 42.68 8.95 -1.73
N ALA A 188 41.66 8.22 -2.19
CA ALA A 188 41.14 7.04 -1.52
C ALA A 188 42.19 5.91 -1.36
N GLU A 189 43.18 5.83 -2.24
CA GLU A 189 44.27 4.85 -2.14
C GLU A 189 45.13 5.04 -0.87
N GLU A 190 45.40 6.29 -0.48
CA GLU A 190 46.12 6.59 0.76
C GLU A 190 45.28 6.25 1.99
N LEU A 191 43.97 6.56 1.93
CA LEU A 191 43.03 6.12 2.95
C LEU A 191 43.01 4.59 3.06
N LEU A 192 42.99 3.85 1.95
CA LEU A 192 43.02 2.38 1.96
C LEU A 192 44.29 1.84 2.62
N LYS A 193 45.46 2.43 2.34
CA LYS A 193 46.72 2.07 3.02
C LYS A 193 46.62 2.24 4.54
N ARG A 194 46.04 3.37 5.00
CA ARG A 194 45.82 3.62 6.43
C ARG A 194 44.86 2.60 7.04
N ILE A 195 43.79 2.25 6.33
CA ILE A 195 42.82 1.24 6.75
C ILE A 195 43.48 -0.15 6.87
N ARG A 196 44.30 -0.57 5.90
CA ARG A 196 45.04 -1.84 5.96
C ARG A 196 46.01 -1.89 7.14
N ALA A 197 46.72 -0.78 7.41
CA ALA A 197 47.60 -0.67 8.58
C ALA A 197 46.82 -0.82 9.90
N GLU A 198 45.65 -0.18 10.02
CA GLU A 198 44.78 -0.29 11.20
C GLU A 198 44.20 -1.71 11.35
N ARG A 199 43.79 -2.36 10.24
CA ARG A 199 43.38 -3.78 10.23
C ARG A 199 44.48 -4.68 10.79
N ARG A 200 45.72 -4.51 10.30
CA ARG A 200 46.89 -5.29 10.76
C ARG A 200 47.15 -5.07 12.24
N ARG A 201 47.15 -3.81 12.70
CA ARG A 201 47.31 -3.46 14.12
C ARG A 201 46.27 -4.16 15.01
N ARG A 202 44.99 -4.12 14.63
CA ARG A 202 43.92 -4.79 15.39
C ARG A 202 44.08 -6.30 15.43
N TRP A 203 44.52 -6.91 14.33
CA TRP A 203 44.84 -8.34 14.32
C TRP A 203 45.99 -8.66 15.27
N GLU A 204 47.04 -7.84 15.28
CA GLU A 204 48.19 -7.99 16.18
C GLU A 204 47.76 -7.90 17.65
N GLU A 205 46.97 -6.89 18.00
CA GLU A 205 46.43 -6.71 19.36
C GLU A 205 45.55 -7.89 19.79
N ALA A 206 44.69 -8.39 18.91
CA ALA A 206 43.81 -9.52 19.19
C ALA A 206 44.59 -10.83 19.35
N GLU A 207 45.61 -11.06 18.53
CA GLU A 207 46.45 -12.26 18.62
C GLU A 207 47.32 -12.23 19.89
N LEU A 208 47.88 -11.08 20.24
CA LEU A 208 48.56 -10.87 21.52
C LEU A 208 47.64 -11.11 22.72
N ALA A 209 46.41 -10.60 22.69
CA ALA A 209 45.42 -10.83 23.73
C ALA A 209 45.12 -12.33 23.90
N LYS A 210 44.95 -13.07 22.80
CA LYS A 210 44.75 -14.53 22.82
C LYS A 210 45.97 -15.26 23.39
N MET A 211 47.19 -14.86 23.03
CA MET A 211 48.40 -15.48 23.57
C MET A 211 48.53 -15.22 25.08
N ARG A 212 48.30 -13.98 25.52
CA ARG A 212 48.29 -13.60 26.94
C ARG A 212 47.24 -14.35 27.74
N ALA A 213 46.02 -14.50 27.21
CA ALA A 213 44.95 -15.29 27.84
C ALA A 213 45.32 -16.78 27.99
N LYS A 214 46.19 -17.30 27.11
CA LYS A 214 46.76 -18.65 27.19
C LYS A 214 48.05 -18.74 28.01
N GLY A 215 48.44 -17.66 28.70
CA GLY A 215 49.66 -17.59 29.52
C GLY A 215 50.96 -17.58 28.72
N LYS A 216 50.90 -17.32 27.40
CA LYS A 216 52.07 -17.27 26.51
C LYS A 216 52.43 -15.81 26.20
N VAL A 217 53.69 -15.44 26.37
CA VAL A 217 54.24 -14.16 25.91
C VAL A 217 55.11 -14.47 24.69
N PRO A 218 54.90 -13.81 23.53
CA PRO A 218 55.76 -14.04 22.38
C PRO A 218 57.21 -13.67 22.72
N GLU A 219 58.14 -14.59 22.42
CA GLU A 219 59.59 -14.36 22.60
C GLU A 219 60.20 -13.56 21.44
N ASP A 220 59.55 -13.57 20.27
CA ASP A 220 59.94 -12.83 19.07
C ASP A 220 58.70 -12.35 18.27
N ASP A 221 58.94 -11.70 17.12
CA ASP A 221 57.92 -11.13 16.24
C ASP A 221 57.50 -12.06 15.08
N ARG A 222 58.01 -13.29 15.00
CA ARG A 222 57.70 -14.22 13.88
C ARG A 222 56.23 -14.60 13.80
N TRP A 223 55.48 -14.45 14.89
CA TRP A 223 54.04 -14.68 14.88
C TRP A 223 53.29 -13.69 13.99
N LYS A 224 53.86 -12.51 13.69
CA LYS A 224 53.31 -11.50 12.78
C LYS A 224 53.33 -11.95 11.31
N ASP A 225 54.24 -12.85 10.94
CA ASP A 225 54.33 -13.42 9.58
C ASP A 225 53.11 -14.29 9.23
N ARG A 226 52.28 -14.65 10.22
CA ARG A 226 51.01 -15.35 10.03
C ARG A 226 49.88 -14.43 9.58
N TYR A 227 50.11 -13.12 9.51
CA TYR A 227 49.11 -12.18 9.01
C TYR A 227 48.99 -12.30 7.49
N GLU A 228 47.79 -12.66 7.04
CA GLU A 228 47.44 -12.67 5.64
C GLU A 228 46.86 -11.29 5.25
N GLU A 229 47.57 -10.61 4.35
CA GLU A 229 47.05 -9.42 3.69
C GLU A 229 45.81 -9.82 2.88
N PRO A 230 44.74 -9.00 2.92
CA PRO A 230 43.54 -9.31 2.18
C PRO A 230 43.80 -9.09 0.68
N GLU A 231 43.22 -9.97 -0.14
CA GLU A 231 43.31 -9.84 -1.60
C GLU A 231 42.57 -8.59 -2.07
N SER A 232 43.19 -7.84 -2.99
CA SER A 232 42.53 -6.73 -3.68
C SER A 232 41.47 -7.26 -4.62
N VAL A 233 40.37 -6.54 -4.75
CA VAL A 233 39.32 -6.89 -5.70
C VAL A 233 39.80 -6.67 -7.14
N ASP A 234 39.48 -7.60 -8.03
CA ASP A 234 39.63 -7.41 -9.48
C ASP A 234 38.62 -6.37 -9.98
N ALA A 235 39.13 -5.21 -10.39
CA ALA A 235 38.34 -4.09 -10.86
C ALA A 235 38.03 -4.14 -12.36
N SER A 236 38.48 -5.15 -13.10
CA SER A 236 38.36 -5.20 -14.57
C SER A 236 36.92 -5.22 -15.10
N GLU A 237 36.00 -5.85 -14.36
CA GLU A 237 34.57 -5.91 -14.71
C GLU A 237 33.73 -4.89 -13.92
N LEU A 238 34.36 -4.07 -13.08
CA LEU A 238 33.66 -3.09 -12.25
C LEU A 238 33.47 -1.75 -12.99
N PRO A 239 32.43 -0.98 -12.65
CA PRO A 239 32.24 0.36 -13.19
C PRO A 239 33.43 1.28 -12.92
N GLU A 240 33.67 2.20 -13.85
CA GLU A 240 34.62 3.29 -13.63
C GLU A 240 34.18 4.16 -12.45
N LEU A 241 35.16 4.52 -11.61
CA LEU A 241 34.96 5.40 -10.47
C LEU A 241 35.47 6.82 -10.77
N PRO A 242 34.98 7.83 -10.03
CA PRO A 242 35.52 9.17 -10.09
C PRO A 242 37.03 9.23 -9.82
N GLU A 243 37.70 10.23 -10.38
CA GLU A 243 39.10 10.52 -10.06
C GLU A 243 39.31 10.68 -8.55
N GLY A 244 40.36 10.04 -8.03
CA GLY A 244 40.70 10.01 -6.60
C GLY A 244 39.98 8.93 -5.79
N TRP A 245 39.07 8.15 -6.40
CA TRP A 245 38.42 7.00 -5.78
C TRP A 245 39.11 5.70 -6.19
N CYS A 246 38.93 4.65 -5.39
CA CYS A 246 39.42 3.31 -5.72
C CYS A 246 38.43 2.22 -5.30
N TRP A 247 38.51 1.05 -5.92
CA TRP A 247 37.80 -0.13 -5.44
C TRP A 247 38.59 -0.81 -4.32
N ALA A 248 37.87 -1.34 -3.32
CA ALA A 248 38.45 -2.16 -2.26
C ALA A 248 37.55 -3.37 -1.99
N GLY A 249 38.13 -4.46 -1.50
CA GLY A 249 37.38 -5.58 -0.94
C GLY A 249 36.82 -5.24 0.43
N LEU A 250 35.61 -5.70 0.72
CA LEU A 250 34.98 -5.36 1.99
C LEU A 250 35.80 -5.82 3.22
N SER A 251 36.45 -6.98 3.16
CA SER A 251 37.31 -7.47 4.25
C SER A 251 38.60 -6.65 4.45
N GLU A 252 39.01 -5.89 3.43
CA GLU A 252 40.11 -4.93 3.53
C GLU A 252 39.71 -3.75 4.41
N VAL A 253 38.45 -3.34 4.34
CA VAL A 253 37.98 -2.08 4.92
C VAL A 253 37.11 -2.22 6.16
N ALA A 254 36.51 -3.39 6.38
CA ALA A 254 35.65 -3.65 7.51
C ALA A 254 35.74 -5.09 8.05
N GLU A 255 35.44 -5.23 9.34
CA GLU A 255 35.16 -6.51 9.98
C GLU A 255 33.76 -6.98 9.60
N ILE A 256 33.63 -8.24 9.18
CA ILE A 256 32.35 -8.87 8.88
C ILE A 256 32.11 -9.96 9.93
N GLN A 257 31.01 -9.85 10.67
CA GLN A 257 30.66 -10.81 11.72
C GLN A 257 29.19 -11.22 11.61
N LEU A 258 28.94 -12.54 11.63
CA LEU A 258 27.60 -13.10 11.76
C LEU A 258 27.18 -13.15 13.23
N GLY A 259 25.91 -12.90 13.50
CA GLY A 259 25.36 -12.94 14.86
C GLY A 259 25.19 -14.35 15.41
N GLN A 260 24.74 -14.44 16.66
CA GLN A 260 24.54 -15.73 17.34
C GLN A 260 23.19 -16.35 16.95
N ARG A 261 23.14 -17.67 16.79
CA ARG A 261 21.88 -18.39 16.65
C ARG A 261 21.14 -18.43 17.98
N ARG A 262 19.81 -18.49 17.92
CA ARG A 262 19.01 -18.84 19.10
C ARG A 262 19.04 -20.35 19.28
N ALA A 263 19.52 -20.81 20.43
CA ALA A 263 19.58 -22.24 20.74
C ALA A 263 19.31 -22.48 22.24
N PRO A 264 18.71 -23.63 22.62
CA PRO A 264 18.43 -23.95 24.02
C PRO A 264 19.67 -24.00 24.91
N GLU A 265 20.84 -24.29 24.33
CA GLU A 265 22.13 -24.33 25.03
C GLU A 265 22.52 -23.00 25.68
N TYR A 266 21.99 -21.87 25.20
CA TYR A 266 22.26 -20.54 25.76
C TYR A 266 21.16 -20.02 26.70
N ALA A 267 20.18 -20.85 27.06
CA ALA A 267 19.05 -20.41 27.89
C ALA A 267 19.45 -20.00 29.32
N GLY A 268 20.62 -20.44 29.80
CA GLY A 268 21.17 -20.06 31.11
C GLY A 268 22.13 -18.88 31.08
N GLU A 269 22.45 -18.35 29.89
CA GLU A 269 23.36 -17.21 29.72
C GLU A 269 22.68 -15.88 30.03
N ALA A 270 23.47 -14.82 30.27
CA ALA A 270 22.95 -13.48 30.44
C ALA A 270 22.19 -13.01 29.19
N GLU A 271 20.97 -12.49 29.40
CA GLU A 271 20.09 -12.07 28.31
C GLU A 271 20.34 -10.62 27.87
N TYR A 272 20.52 -10.42 26.57
CA TYR A 272 20.72 -9.10 25.97
C TYR A 272 19.68 -8.83 24.88
N PRO A 273 19.28 -7.56 24.67
CA PRO A 273 18.45 -7.19 23.54
C PRO A 273 19.18 -7.49 22.24
N TYR A 274 18.46 -7.88 21.18
CA TYR A 274 19.09 -8.18 19.91
C TYR A 274 18.31 -7.74 18.69
N VAL A 275 19.05 -7.33 17.65
CA VAL A 275 18.53 -7.05 16.31
C VAL A 275 18.43 -8.36 15.51
N ARG A 276 17.30 -8.55 14.83
CA ARG A 276 17.06 -9.63 13.86
C ARG A 276 16.71 -9.06 12.50
N ALA A 277 16.74 -9.89 11.45
CA ALA A 277 16.33 -9.52 10.10
C ALA A 277 15.00 -8.75 10.03
N ALA A 278 14.03 -9.12 10.87
CA ALA A 278 12.72 -8.47 10.93
C ALA A 278 12.78 -7.00 11.37
N ASN A 279 13.81 -6.59 12.11
CA ASN A 279 14.00 -5.20 12.52
C ASN A 279 14.65 -4.34 11.43
N ILE A 280 15.21 -4.94 10.37
CA ILE A 280 15.89 -4.23 9.29
C ILE A 280 14.89 -3.92 8.17
N THR A 281 14.57 -2.64 7.99
CA THR A 281 13.61 -2.17 6.99
C THR A 281 14.27 -1.26 5.95
N TRP A 282 13.59 -1.05 4.83
CA TRP A 282 14.03 -0.10 3.79
C TRP A 282 14.06 1.37 4.23
N ARG A 283 13.48 1.69 5.40
CA ARG A 283 13.50 3.02 6.05
C ARG A 283 14.51 3.10 7.21
N GLY A 284 15.27 2.03 7.48
CA GLY A 284 16.16 1.91 8.63
C GLY A 284 15.69 0.85 9.64
N LEU A 285 16.12 0.97 10.89
CA LEU A 285 15.78 0.02 11.94
C LEU A 285 14.38 0.29 12.53
N ASP A 286 13.56 -0.74 12.60
CA ASP A 286 12.35 -0.78 13.43
C ASP A 286 12.65 -1.54 14.71
N LEU A 287 12.78 -0.79 15.81
CA LEU A 287 13.11 -1.30 17.13
C LEU A 287 11.89 -1.39 18.07
N SER A 288 10.67 -1.28 17.53
CA SER A 288 9.43 -1.40 18.33
C SER A 288 9.21 -2.80 18.91
N ASP A 289 9.79 -3.82 18.26
CA ASP A 289 9.74 -5.23 18.67
C ASP A 289 11.17 -5.80 18.75
N VAL A 290 11.93 -5.39 19.77
CA VAL A 290 13.24 -5.96 20.11
C VAL A 290 13.05 -7.04 21.18
N GLN A 291 13.63 -8.22 20.91
CA GLN A 291 13.58 -9.37 21.81
C GLN A 291 14.90 -9.51 22.58
N LYS A 292 14.90 -10.37 23.59
CA LYS A 292 16.08 -10.77 24.34
C LYS A 292 16.38 -12.25 24.18
N MET A 293 17.66 -12.62 24.28
CA MET A 293 18.10 -14.00 24.39
C MET A 293 19.47 -14.07 25.08
N GLY A 294 19.84 -15.25 25.58
CA GLY A 294 21.16 -15.50 26.16
C GLY A 294 22.28 -15.52 25.11
N PHE A 295 23.43 -14.93 25.44
CA PHE A 295 24.63 -14.88 24.59
C PHE A 295 25.84 -15.45 25.31
N ALA A 296 26.59 -16.33 24.63
CA ALA A 296 27.80 -16.92 25.19
C ALA A 296 28.98 -15.94 25.26
N ASP A 297 29.08 -15.04 24.28
CA ASP A 297 30.11 -13.98 24.21
C ASP A 297 29.45 -12.66 23.74
N PRO A 298 28.69 -12.01 24.64
CA PRO A 298 27.93 -10.81 24.29
C PRO A 298 28.83 -9.63 23.89
N GLU A 299 29.98 -9.47 24.54
CA GLU A 299 30.89 -8.34 24.30
C GLU A 299 31.38 -8.27 22.85
N ARG A 300 31.63 -9.42 22.24
CA ARG A 300 32.01 -9.51 20.82
C ARG A 300 30.85 -9.17 19.87
N LEU A 301 29.62 -9.30 20.34
CA LEU A 301 28.39 -9.08 19.58
C LEU A 301 27.73 -7.73 19.87
N PHE A 302 28.25 -6.94 20.80
CA PHE A 302 27.73 -5.60 21.02
C PHE A 302 27.88 -4.72 19.78
N LEU A 303 26.74 -4.12 19.42
CA LEU A 303 26.63 -3.13 18.36
C LEU A 303 27.18 -1.78 18.81
N ARG A 304 27.91 -1.12 17.92
CA ARG A 304 28.55 0.18 18.12
C ARG A 304 28.02 1.18 17.09
N PRO A 305 27.91 2.47 17.44
CA PRO A 305 27.54 3.49 16.47
C PRO A 305 28.44 3.42 15.23
N GLY A 306 27.82 3.43 14.05
CA GLY A 306 28.52 3.26 12.77
C GLY A 306 28.61 1.82 12.26
N ASP A 307 28.17 0.83 13.03
CA ASP A 307 28.00 -0.53 12.51
C ASP A 307 26.91 -0.54 11.44
N VAL A 308 27.18 -1.21 10.32
CA VAL A 308 26.20 -1.45 9.26
C VAL A 308 25.69 -2.87 9.39
N LEU A 309 24.36 -3.03 9.43
CA LEU A 309 23.68 -4.30 9.57
C LEU A 309 23.07 -4.70 8.24
N LEU A 310 23.37 -5.90 7.75
CA LEU A 310 22.75 -6.49 6.58
C LEU A 310 21.84 -7.63 6.98
N ASN A 311 20.69 -7.71 6.32
CA ASN A 311 19.86 -8.92 6.39
C ASN A 311 20.57 -10.07 5.67
N GLU A 312 21.01 -11.08 6.43
CA GLU A 312 21.79 -12.22 5.91
C GLU A 312 20.94 -13.16 5.08
N ALA A 313 19.72 -13.45 5.54
CA ALA A 313 18.85 -14.44 4.92
C ALA A 313 17.46 -13.89 4.64
N SER A 314 16.92 -14.25 3.47
CA SER A 314 15.51 -14.00 3.19
C SER A 314 14.92 -15.01 2.23
N GLY A 315 13.64 -15.35 2.43
CA GLY A 315 12.84 -16.09 1.44
C GLY A 315 12.42 -15.24 0.24
N SER A 316 12.68 -13.93 0.26
CA SER A 316 12.42 -13.02 -0.86
C SER A 316 13.74 -12.44 -1.42
N PRO A 317 13.98 -12.56 -2.74
CA PRO A 317 15.08 -11.88 -3.43
C PRO A 317 15.12 -10.37 -3.22
N THR A 318 13.97 -9.74 -3.01
CA THR A 318 13.91 -8.30 -2.78
C THR A 318 14.20 -7.90 -1.34
N GLU A 319 14.42 -8.84 -0.41
CA GLU A 319 14.58 -8.52 1.01
C GLU A 319 15.94 -9.00 1.57
N VAL A 320 16.70 -9.79 0.82
CA VAL A 320 18.07 -10.19 1.19
C VAL A 320 19.02 -9.00 1.02
N GLY A 321 19.97 -8.85 1.94
CA GLY A 321 20.99 -7.79 1.88
C GLY A 321 20.47 -6.37 2.16
N LYS A 322 19.24 -6.21 2.67
CA LYS A 322 18.76 -4.90 3.16
C LYS A 322 19.74 -4.35 4.20
N PRO A 323 20.26 -3.12 4.02
CA PRO A 323 21.13 -2.50 4.99
C PRO A 323 20.38 -1.57 5.95
N ALA A 324 20.92 -1.44 7.15
CA ALA A 324 20.61 -0.36 8.06
C ALA A 324 21.86 0.01 8.87
N ILE A 325 21.93 1.24 9.35
CA ILE A 325 23.01 1.69 10.23
C ILE A 325 22.57 1.67 11.69
N TRP A 326 23.44 1.20 12.58
CA TRP A 326 23.27 1.30 14.01
C TRP A 326 23.78 2.66 14.51
N ARG A 327 22.94 3.42 15.21
CA ARG A 327 23.28 4.74 15.75
C ARG A 327 23.44 4.73 17.28
N GLY A 328 23.44 3.56 17.92
CA GLY A 328 23.55 3.43 19.37
C GLY A 328 22.20 3.52 20.08
N GLU A 329 21.14 3.07 19.42
CA GLU A 329 19.76 3.21 19.87
C GLU A 329 19.47 2.45 21.17
N ILE A 330 20.14 1.32 21.39
CA ILE A 330 19.98 0.47 22.57
C ILE A 330 21.36 0.09 23.12
N GLN A 331 21.57 0.33 24.41
CA GLN A 331 22.81 -0.07 25.08
C GLN A 331 22.95 -1.59 25.14
N ASP A 332 24.18 -2.10 24.95
CA ASP A 332 24.54 -3.52 25.02
C ASP A 332 23.66 -4.42 24.12
N CYS A 333 23.25 -3.88 22.97
CA CYS A 333 22.45 -4.60 22.00
C CYS A 333 23.32 -5.51 21.14
N CYS A 334 22.91 -6.77 21.06
CA CYS A 334 23.53 -7.79 20.22
C CYS A 334 22.77 -7.95 18.89
N PHE A 335 23.14 -8.95 18.10
CA PHE A 335 22.46 -9.29 16.85
C PHE A 335 22.41 -10.82 16.65
N GLN A 336 21.34 -11.28 16.01
CA GLN A 336 21.08 -12.70 15.73
C GLN A 336 21.83 -13.17 14.47
N ALA A 337 21.98 -14.48 14.30
CA ALA A 337 22.48 -15.14 13.09
C ALA A 337 21.63 -14.91 11.81
N THR A 338 20.65 -14.01 11.85
CA THR A 338 19.93 -13.51 10.67
C THR A 338 20.47 -12.16 10.19
N VAL A 339 21.47 -11.63 10.89
CA VAL A 339 22.07 -10.32 10.64
C VAL A 339 23.58 -10.46 10.53
N LEU A 340 24.14 -9.87 9.48
CA LEU A 340 25.57 -9.62 9.36
C LEU A 340 25.88 -8.21 9.84
N ARG A 341 26.86 -8.07 10.72
CA ARG A 341 27.45 -6.80 11.11
C ARG A 341 28.70 -6.52 10.27
N ILE A 342 28.77 -5.31 9.74
CA ILE A 342 29.92 -4.75 9.05
C ILE A 342 30.41 -3.56 9.87
N ARG A 343 31.64 -3.65 10.39
CA ARG A 343 32.24 -2.61 11.22
C ARG A 343 33.52 -2.10 10.55
N PRO A 344 33.59 -0.81 10.14
CA PRO A 344 34.81 -0.25 9.57
C PRO A 344 36.04 -0.47 10.46
N TRP A 345 37.18 -0.78 9.85
CA TRP A 345 38.45 -0.89 10.59
C TRP A 345 38.97 0.47 11.04
N SER A 346 38.70 1.53 10.29
CA SER A 346 39.11 2.91 10.59
C SER A 346 37.90 3.82 10.77
N GLU A 347 38.02 4.82 11.65
CA GLU A 347 37.03 5.89 11.81
C GLU A 347 36.97 6.85 10.60
N ASP A 348 38.02 6.87 9.78
CA ASP A 348 38.05 7.67 8.55
C ASP A 348 37.16 7.09 7.44
N LEU A 349 36.77 5.81 7.55
CA LEU A 349 35.72 5.19 6.76
C LEU A 349 34.42 5.16 7.57
N ILE A 350 33.52 6.08 7.26
CA ILE A 350 32.27 6.20 8.02
C ILE A 350 31.29 5.08 7.65
N GLY A 351 30.61 4.51 8.65
CA GLY A 351 29.60 3.47 8.43
C GLY A 351 28.48 3.90 7.49
N ASP A 352 28.07 5.17 7.54
CA ASP A 352 27.04 5.71 6.66
C ASP A 352 27.42 5.62 5.17
N TRP A 353 28.71 5.70 4.82
CA TRP A 353 29.20 5.49 3.46
C TRP A 353 28.95 4.04 2.98
N LEU A 354 29.38 3.07 3.79
CA LEU A 354 29.16 1.64 3.49
C LEU A 354 27.66 1.31 3.44
N HIS A 355 26.86 1.90 4.33
CA HIS A 355 25.41 1.77 4.29
C HIS A 355 24.83 2.25 2.94
N LEU A 356 25.28 3.39 2.41
CA LEU A 356 24.81 3.88 1.10
C LEU A 356 25.26 2.97 -0.05
N ALA A 357 26.48 2.44 0.00
CA ALA A 357 27.00 1.53 -1.02
C ALA A 357 26.17 0.23 -1.06
N PHE A 358 25.97 -0.38 0.11
CA PHE A 358 25.13 -1.57 0.23
C PHE A 358 23.67 -1.29 -0.11
N LEU A 359 23.18 -0.09 0.17
CA LEU A 359 21.80 0.27 -0.18
C LEU A 359 21.62 0.32 -1.69
N GLN A 360 22.61 0.81 -2.42
CA GLN A 360 22.62 0.75 -3.87
C GLN A 360 22.63 -0.71 -4.36
N ASP A 361 23.54 -1.54 -3.85
CA ASP A 361 23.65 -2.95 -4.25
C ASP A 361 22.35 -3.74 -3.99
N ALA A 362 21.73 -3.53 -2.82
CA ALA A 362 20.46 -4.16 -2.47
C ALA A 362 19.32 -3.74 -3.41
N LEU A 363 19.24 -2.45 -3.76
CA LEU A 363 18.19 -1.92 -4.64
C LEU A 363 18.38 -2.30 -6.12
N LEU A 364 19.61 -2.51 -6.56
CA LEU A 364 19.94 -3.03 -7.89
C LEU A 364 19.78 -4.56 -7.98
N GLY A 365 19.64 -5.24 -6.84
CA GLY A 365 19.50 -6.69 -6.78
C GLY A 365 20.83 -7.44 -6.86
N ASN A 366 21.97 -6.75 -6.69
CA ASN A 366 23.30 -7.35 -6.76
C ASN A 366 23.50 -8.42 -5.69
N PHE A 367 23.04 -8.16 -4.46
CA PHE A 367 23.08 -9.16 -3.37
C PHE A 367 22.23 -10.38 -3.68
N ALA A 368 21.04 -10.18 -4.27
CA ALA A 368 20.15 -11.27 -4.62
C ALA A 368 20.72 -12.14 -5.74
N ALA A 369 21.35 -11.53 -6.75
CA ALA A 369 22.02 -12.24 -7.84
C ALA A 369 23.17 -13.13 -7.33
N MET A 370 23.85 -12.69 -6.27
CA MET A 370 24.99 -13.38 -5.68
C MET A 370 24.63 -14.33 -4.52
N ALA A 371 23.36 -14.45 -4.16
CA ALA A 371 22.87 -15.34 -3.09
C ALA A 371 22.08 -16.52 -3.70
N PRO A 372 22.72 -17.62 -4.13
CA PRO A 372 22.01 -18.77 -4.68
C PRO A 372 21.22 -19.50 -3.60
N GLY A 373 20.00 -19.92 -3.93
CA GLY A 373 19.17 -20.75 -3.06
C GLY A 373 17.81 -21.07 -3.67
N VAL A 374 17.34 -22.31 -3.51
CA VAL A 374 15.94 -22.67 -3.75
C VAL A 374 15.19 -22.44 -2.44
N GLY A 375 14.43 -21.36 -2.36
CA GLY A 375 13.66 -20.98 -1.16
C GLY A 375 14.26 -19.79 -0.42
N ILE A 376 15.29 -20.01 0.40
CA ILE A 376 15.94 -18.96 1.20
C ILE A 376 17.30 -18.61 0.59
N LEU A 377 17.51 -17.32 0.32
CA LEU A 377 18.75 -16.77 -0.19
C LEU A 377 19.61 -16.33 0.99
N HIS A 378 20.89 -16.72 0.99
CA HIS A 378 21.84 -16.43 2.05
C HIS A 378 23.03 -15.61 1.53
N LEU A 379 23.20 -14.43 2.10
CA LEU A 379 24.35 -13.56 1.89
C LEU A 379 25.40 -13.88 2.94
N THR A 380 26.16 -14.97 2.73
CA THR A 380 27.09 -15.44 3.77
C THR A 380 28.26 -14.48 4.02
N ALA A 381 28.82 -14.50 5.23
CA ALA A 381 30.00 -13.71 5.57
C ALA A 381 31.18 -13.97 4.61
N GLU A 382 31.34 -15.22 4.15
CA GLU A 382 32.36 -15.61 3.18
C GLU A 382 32.19 -14.91 1.84
N ARG A 383 30.97 -14.87 1.29
CA ARG A 383 30.66 -14.14 0.05
C ARG A 383 30.92 -12.65 0.19
N MET A 384 30.63 -12.10 1.36
CA MET A 384 30.84 -10.68 1.63
C MET A 384 32.31 -10.30 1.77
N ARG A 385 33.24 -11.23 2.04
CA ARG A 385 34.66 -10.88 2.28
C ARG A 385 35.30 -10.09 1.14
N ASN A 386 35.02 -10.49 -0.10
CA ASN A 386 35.59 -9.87 -1.29
C ASN A 386 34.55 -9.05 -2.05
N TRP A 387 33.46 -8.64 -1.37
CA TRP A 387 32.47 -7.78 -2.01
C TRP A 387 33.13 -6.46 -2.43
N PRO A 388 33.02 -6.04 -3.70
CA PRO A 388 33.56 -4.77 -4.17
C PRO A 388 32.85 -3.62 -3.49
N VAL A 389 33.61 -2.74 -2.83
CA VAL A 389 33.09 -1.48 -2.29
C VAL A 389 33.86 -0.30 -2.88
N PRO A 390 33.15 0.74 -3.37
CA PRO A 390 33.81 1.95 -3.82
C PRO A 390 34.30 2.72 -2.60
N LEU A 391 35.55 3.15 -2.62
CA LEU A 391 36.15 3.98 -1.59
C LEU A 391 36.44 5.37 -2.15
N ALA A 392 35.85 6.39 -1.52
CA ALA A 392 36.14 7.80 -1.79
C ALA A 392 37.06 8.38 -0.71
N PRO A 393 37.71 9.52 -0.96
CA PRO A 393 38.39 10.29 0.09
C PRO A 393 37.52 10.53 1.33
N SER A 394 38.09 10.45 2.54
CA SER A 394 37.34 10.53 3.80
C SER A 394 36.48 11.81 3.93
N ALA A 395 37.01 12.95 3.47
CA ALA A 395 36.28 14.21 3.47
C ALA A 395 35.08 14.20 2.50
N GLU A 396 35.24 13.56 1.33
CA GLU A 396 34.18 13.42 0.33
C GLU A 396 33.08 12.48 0.82
N GLN A 397 33.43 11.38 1.49
CA GLN A 397 32.44 10.46 2.09
C GLN A 397 31.46 11.20 2.99
N ARG A 398 31.97 12.03 3.92
CA ARG A 398 31.15 12.85 4.83
C ARG A 398 30.27 13.83 4.07
N ARG A 399 30.79 14.44 3.00
CA ARG A 399 30.04 15.39 2.17
C ARG A 399 28.90 14.70 1.42
N LEU A 400 29.20 13.61 0.72
CA LEU A 400 28.25 12.84 -0.07
C LEU A 400 27.13 12.27 0.80
N THR A 401 27.49 11.63 1.92
CA THR A 401 26.51 11.05 2.85
C THR A 401 25.51 12.12 3.31
N LYS A 402 25.99 13.29 3.72
CA LYS A 402 25.11 14.39 4.16
C LYS A 402 24.12 14.83 3.07
N VAL A 403 24.57 14.90 1.81
CA VAL A 403 23.72 15.28 0.67
C VAL A 403 22.67 14.19 0.41
N VAL A 404 23.10 12.93 0.32
CA VAL A 404 22.22 11.80 0.03
C VAL A 404 21.20 11.57 1.15
N GLU A 405 21.63 11.60 2.42
CA GLU A 405 20.73 11.46 3.57
C GLU A 405 19.64 12.54 3.56
N SER A 406 19.98 13.80 3.27
CA SER A 406 19.00 14.88 3.14
C SER A 406 17.95 14.59 2.05
N LEU A 407 18.37 14.04 0.92
CA LEU A 407 17.47 13.65 -0.17
C LEU A 407 16.58 12.47 0.23
N LEU A 408 17.15 11.44 0.87
CA LEU A 408 16.41 10.27 1.35
C LEU A 408 15.36 10.64 2.41
N VAL A 409 15.69 11.53 3.34
CA VAL A 409 14.72 12.09 4.31
C VAL A 409 13.57 12.80 3.59
N GLY A 410 13.85 13.54 2.51
CA GLY A 410 12.83 14.14 1.66
C GLY A 410 11.89 13.12 1.04
N ILE A 411 12.43 12.03 0.48
CA ILE A 411 11.65 10.92 -0.09
C ILE A 411 10.70 10.31 0.94
N TYR A 412 11.18 10.05 2.16
CA TYR A 412 10.36 9.48 3.23
C TYR A 412 9.23 10.43 3.66
N LYS A 413 9.50 11.73 3.78
CA LYS A 413 8.48 12.74 4.08
C LYS A 413 7.38 12.79 3.02
N ILE A 414 7.74 12.71 1.74
CA ILE A 414 6.76 12.66 0.65
C ILE A 414 5.91 11.39 0.79
N GLY A 415 6.53 10.24 1.06
CA GLY A 415 5.81 8.99 1.31
C GLY A 415 4.74 9.10 2.40
N ASP A 416 5.07 9.73 3.54
CA ASP A 416 4.13 9.91 4.65
C ASP A 416 2.97 10.88 4.29
N ILE A 417 3.27 11.93 3.52
CA ILE A 417 2.26 12.87 2.99
C ILE A 417 1.29 12.13 2.06
N LEU A 418 1.80 11.28 1.16
CA LEU A 418 0.97 10.51 0.22
C LEU A 418 0.01 9.59 0.95
N ALA A 419 0.48 8.88 1.99
CA ALA A 419 -0.37 8.01 2.80
C ALA A 419 -1.49 8.79 3.51
N ASN A 420 -1.23 10.02 3.93
CA ASN A 420 -2.26 10.90 4.48
C ASN A 420 -3.26 11.36 3.41
N LEU A 421 -2.78 11.83 2.25
CA LEU A 421 -3.62 12.27 1.14
C LEU A 421 -4.54 11.15 0.65
N ALA A 422 -4.04 9.92 0.50
CA ALA A 422 -4.84 8.77 0.12
C ALA A 422 -6.00 8.52 1.10
N ARG A 423 -5.75 8.60 2.41
CA ARG A 423 -6.80 8.50 3.45
C ARG A 423 -7.82 9.64 3.36
N GLN A 424 -7.38 10.86 3.07
CA GLN A 424 -8.28 12.02 2.93
C GLN A 424 -9.18 11.89 1.69
N VAL A 425 -8.63 11.46 0.55
CA VAL A 425 -9.39 11.24 -0.68
C VAL A 425 -10.43 10.14 -0.46
N ALA A 426 -10.08 9.05 0.22
CA ALA A 426 -11.04 8.01 0.60
C ALA A 426 -12.20 8.55 1.48
N ARG A 427 -11.91 9.44 2.44
CA ARG A 427 -12.93 10.09 3.27
C ARG A 427 -13.83 11.04 2.47
N CYS A 428 -13.31 11.69 1.43
CA CYS A 428 -14.09 12.59 0.58
C CYS A 428 -15.24 11.85 -0.11
N ASP A 429 -15.00 10.64 -0.63
CA ASP A 429 -16.04 9.84 -1.30
C ASP A 429 -17.23 9.54 -0.38
N THR A 430 -16.94 9.14 0.86
CA THR A 430 -17.97 8.92 1.88
C THR A 430 -18.72 10.21 2.21
N SER A 431 -18.00 11.33 2.34
CA SER A 431 -18.59 12.63 2.63
C SER A 431 -19.49 13.14 1.50
N ILE A 432 -19.11 12.91 0.23
CA ILE A 432 -19.90 13.30 -0.95
C ILE A 432 -21.27 12.63 -0.92
N LEU A 433 -21.32 11.31 -0.70
CA LEU A 433 -22.58 10.57 -0.62
C LEU A 433 -23.43 11.04 0.58
N ALA A 434 -22.81 11.22 1.75
CA ALA A 434 -23.53 11.67 2.93
C ALA A 434 -24.13 13.08 2.76
N LYS A 435 -23.39 14.01 2.13
CA LYS A 435 -23.90 15.36 1.79
C LYS A 435 -25.00 15.32 0.75
N ALA A 436 -24.93 14.42 -0.24
CA ALA A 436 -25.96 14.25 -1.25
C ALA A 436 -27.32 13.95 -0.61
N PHE A 437 -27.34 12.99 0.32
CA PHE A 437 -28.58 12.50 0.92
C PHE A 437 -29.03 13.31 2.15
N ARG A 438 -28.23 14.28 2.63
CA ARG A 438 -28.71 15.33 3.55
C ARG A 438 -29.24 16.58 2.85
N GLY A 439 -29.19 16.65 1.51
CA GLY A 439 -29.59 17.84 0.75
C GLY A 439 -28.56 18.99 0.82
N GLU A 440 -27.31 18.68 1.14
CA GLU A 440 -26.21 19.66 1.30
C GLU A 440 -25.31 19.75 0.05
N LEU A 441 -25.52 18.89 -0.95
CA LEU A 441 -24.61 18.76 -2.09
C LEU A 441 -24.92 19.71 -3.26
N VAL A 442 -26.20 20.00 -3.46
CA VAL A 442 -26.70 20.90 -4.51
C VAL A 442 -27.70 21.88 -3.91
N PRO A 443 -27.77 23.14 -4.38
CA PRO A 443 -28.78 24.09 -3.91
C PRO A 443 -30.18 23.64 -4.34
N GLN A 444 -31.22 23.95 -3.57
CA GLN A 444 -32.61 23.74 -4.01
C GLN A 444 -32.98 24.79 -5.07
N ASP A 445 -33.79 24.39 -6.06
CA ASP A 445 -34.34 25.32 -7.06
C ASP A 445 -35.83 25.55 -6.74
N PRO A 446 -36.27 26.78 -6.42
CA PRO A 446 -37.68 27.08 -6.15
C PRO A 446 -38.63 26.77 -7.32
N ASN A 447 -38.11 26.61 -8.54
CA ASN A 447 -38.90 26.27 -9.72
C ASN A 447 -39.09 24.76 -9.92
N ASP A 448 -38.39 23.91 -9.14
CA ASP A 448 -38.56 22.46 -9.22
C ASP A 448 -39.97 22.05 -8.75
N GLU A 449 -40.56 21.04 -9.39
CA GLU A 449 -41.80 20.41 -8.91
C GLU A 449 -41.59 19.89 -7.47
N PRO A 450 -42.39 20.31 -6.48
CA PRO A 450 -42.22 19.83 -5.11
C PRO A 450 -42.32 18.31 -5.02
N ALA A 451 -41.48 17.69 -4.19
CA ALA A 451 -41.46 16.23 -3.99
C ALA A 451 -42.82 15.65 -3.57
N SER A 452 -43.66 16.43 -2.90
CA SER A 452 -45.05 16.04 -2.56
C SER A 452 -45.91 15.81 -3.80
N VAL A 453 -45.80 16.66 -4.82
CA VAL A 453 -46.53 16.56 -6.08
C VAL A 453 -46.02 15.36 -6.90
N LEU A 454 -44.71 15.17 -6.95
CA LEU A 454 -44.08 14.00 -7.56
C LEU A 454 -44.60 12.68 -6.95
N LEU A 455 -44.70 12.63 -5.61
CA LEU A 455 -45.19 11.47 -4.87
C LEU A 455 -46.68 11.21 -5.12
N GLU A 456 -47.49 12.25 -5.25
CA GLU A 456 -48.91 12.12 -5.61
C GLU A 456 -49.08 11.53 -7.00
N ARG A 457 -48.32 12.01 -7.99
CA ARG A 457 -48.36 11.45 -9.35
C ARG A 457 -47.93 9.97 -9.37
N LEU A 458 -46.92 9.61 -8.58
CA LEU A 458 -46.51 8.20 -8.43
C LEU A 458 -47.63 7.34 -7.82
N ARG A 459 -48.39 7.86 -6.85
CA ARG A 459 -49.54 7.16 -6.25
C ARG A 459 -50.66 6.93 -7.26
N VAL A 460 -51.00 7.94 -8.07
CA VAL A 460 -52.01 7.84 -9.13
C VAL A 460 -51.61 6.76 -10.14
N GLU A 461 -50.39 6.83 -10.66
CA GLU A 461 -49.90 5.84 -11.64
C GLU A 461 -49.84 4.40 -11.06
N SER A 462 -49.58 4.27 -9.76
CA SER A 462 -49.60 2.97 -9.07
C SER A 462 -51.00 2.36 -8.99
N ALA A 463 -52.01 3.21 -8.76
CA ALA A 463 -53.41 2.81 -8.72
C ALA A 463 -53.92 2.40 -10.11
N GLU A 464 -53.54 3.14 -11.16
CA GLU A 464 -53.90 2.84 -12.55
C GLU A 464 -53.28 1.53 -13.06
N ASN A 465 -52.03 1.25 -12.68
CA ASN A 465 -51.32 0.03 -13.09
C ASN A 465 -51.65 -1.21 -12.23
N GLY A 466 -52.63 -1.13 -11.31
CA GLY A 466 -53.04 -2.26 -10.46
C GLY A 466 -51.93 -2.80 -9.55
N THR A 467 -50.90 -1.99 -9.28
CA THR A 467 -49.73 -2.41 -8.47
C THR A 467 -49.87 -1.99 -7.02
N THR A 468 -51.02 -2.27 -6.40
CA THR A 468 -51.16 -2.18 -4.95
C THR A 468 -50.69 -3.49 -4.32
N SER A 469 -49.46 -3.52 -3.78
CA SER A 469 -49.04 -4.64 -2.94
C SER A 469 -49.82 -4.63 -1.62
N ASN A 470 -50.33 -5.80 -1.21
CA ASN A 470 -50.94 -6.09 0.10
C ASN A 470 -49.94 -5.87 1.27
N GLY A 471 -49.58 -4.62 1.55
CA GLY A 471 -48.95 -4.17 2.79
C GLY A 471 -50.02 -3.51 3.65
N ALA A 472 -50.26 -4.07 4.83
CA ALA A 472 -51.38 -3.75 5.70
C ALA A 472 -51.48 -2.26 6.09
N ASN A 473 -52.69 -1.72 5.94
CA ASN A 473 -53.36 -0.77 6.83
C ASN A 473 -52.65 0.56 7.18
N ARG A 474 -52.54 1.48 6.21
CA ARG A 474 -52.65 2.92 6.48
C ARG A 474 -53.44 3.61 5.34
N ARG A 475 -54.73 3.88 5.57
CA ARG A 475 -55.50 4.83 4.75
C ARG A 475 -54.88 6.23 4.90
N PRO A 476 -54.56 6.97 3.82
CA PRO A 476 -54.14 8.36 3.93
C PRO A 476 -55.34 9.24 4.31
N LYS A 477 -55.12 10.29 5.12
CA LYS A 477 -56.03 11.44 5.18
C LYS A 477 -56.13 12.05 3.78
N ALA A 478 -57.35 12.33 3.32
CA ALA A 478 -57.61 12.94 2.02
C ALA A 478 -56.80 14.24 1.85
N ALA A 479 -56.23 14.44 0.66
CA ALA A 479 -55.54 15.67 0.29
C ALA A 479 -56.47 16.88 0.44
N THR A 480 -55.96 17.99 0.96
CA THR A 480 -56.70 19.25 1.07
C THR A 480 -57.03 19.79 -0.32
N PRO A 481 -58.16 20.51 -0.49
CA PRO A 481 -58.57 21.08 -1.78
C PRO A 481 -57.49 21.93 -2.45
N GLU A 482 -56.70 22.66 -1.65
CA GLU A 482 -55.59 23.52 -2.10
C GLU A 482 -54.46 22.75 -2.81
N LEU A 483 -54.16 21.53 -2.35
CA LEU A 483 -53.15 20.65 -2.96
C LEU A 483 -53.63 20.07 -4.30
N ARG A 484 -54.94 19.74 -4.40
CA ARG A 484 -55.54 19.29 -5.67
C ARG A 484 -55.53 20.39 -6.73
N GLU A 485 -55.72 21.64 -6.30
CA GLU A 485 -55.67 22.80 -7.18
C GLU A 485 -54.24 23.10 -7.66
N ALA A 486 -53.23 22.93 -6.79
CA ALA A 486 -51.82 23.03 -7.16
C ALA A 486 -51.40 21.97 -8.21
N VAL A 487 -51.85 20.73 -8.05
CA VAL A 487 -51.63 19.63 -9.02
C VAL A 487 -52.30 19.94 -10.37
N ALA A 488 -53.53 20.44 -10.36
CA ALA A 488 -54.26 20.82 -11.59
C ALA A 488 -53.61 22.00 -12.32
N LYS A 489 -53.00 22.94 -11.57
CA LYS A 489 -52.30 24.11 -12.13
C LYS A 489 -50.94 23.72 -12.72
N ALA A 490 -50.19 22.84 -12.07
CA ALA A 490 -48.90 22.31 -12.56
C ALA A 490 -49.07 21.44 -13.82
N THR A 491 -50.15 20.66 -13.89
CA THR A 491 -50.45 19.79 -15.05
C THR A 491 -50.76 20.60 -16.33
N LYS A 492 -51.21 21.86 -16.20
CA LYS A 492 -51.45 22.77 -17.34
C LYS A 492 -50.20 23.50 -17.86
N LEU A 493 -49.10 23.52 -17.09
CA LEU A 493 -47.85 24.21 -17.46
C LEU A 493 -46.74 23.28 -17.96
N ALA A 494 -46.89 21.96 -17.83
CA ALA A 494 -45.87 21.01 -18.28
C ALA A 494 -45.98 20.75 -19.81
N PRO A 495 -44.95 21.06 -20.63
CA PRO A 495 -44.95 20.66 -22.03
C PRO A 495 -44.86 19.13 -22.13
N SER A 496 -45.59 18.57 -23.11
CA SER A 496 -45.59 17.13 -23.40
C SER A 496 -44.15 16.62 -23.61
N PRO A 497 -43.74 15.49 -22.99
CA PRO A 497 -42.37 15.02 -23.10
C PRO A 497 -42.07 14.60 -24.54
N ARG A 498 -41.14 15.32 -25.18
CA ARG A 498 -40.55 14.94 -26.46
C ARG A 498 -39.96 13.53 -26.36
N ASN A 499 -40.43 12.64 -27.22
CA ASN A 499 -39.77 11.37 -27.53
C ASN A 499 -38.28 11.61 -27.80
N ARG A 500 -37.39 11.19 -26.90
CA ARG A 500 -35.94 11.12 -27.16
C ARG A 500 -35.55 9.67 -27.39
N ALA A 501 -35.08 9.41 -28.61
CA ALA A 501 -34.42 8.17 -29.01
C ALA A 501 -33.21 7.86 -28.12
N PRO A 502 -32.83 6.57 -27.98
CA PRO A 502 -31.74 6.15 -27.10
C PRO A 502 -30.41 6.76 -27.54
N ARG A 503 -29.72 7.42 -26.60
CA ARG A 503 -28.32 7.85 -26.77
C ARG A 503 -27.45 6.60 -26.82
N SER A 504 -26.93 6.30 -27.99
CA SER A 504 -25.83 5.35 -28.18
C SER A 504 -24.57 5.85 -27.48
N ALA A 505 -23.93 4.94 -26.76
CA ALA A 505 -22.61 5.13 -26.19
C ALA A 505 -21.59 5.40 -27.31
N ARG A 506 -20.75 6.41 -27.11
CA ARG A 506 -19.45 6.52 -27.81
C ARG A 506 -18.35 6.47 -26.76
N ARG A 507 -17.57 5.39 -26.89
CA ARG A 507 -16.16 5.13 -26.53
C ARG A 507 -15.53 5.89 -25.37
#